data_AF-A0A0N4TN74-F1
#
_entry.id   AF-A0A0N4TN74-F1
#
_cell.length_a   1.000
_cell.length_b   1.000
_cell.length_c   1.000
_cell.angle_alpha   90.00
_cell.angle_beta   90.00
_cell.angle_gamma   90.00
#
_symmetry.space_group_name_H-M   'P 1'
#
loop_
_entity.id
_entity.type
_entity.pdbx_description
1 polymer ?
#
loop_
_entity_poly.entity_id
_entity_poly.type
_entity_poly.pdbx_seq_one_letter_code
_entity_poly.pdbx_strand_id
1 'polypeptide(L)'
;MNIFRFAGDFSHLIAILILIVKIWKTRSCAGLSGKSQLLFAFVFTSRYLDLFHFISSYNTIMKIFFLVSSYGTVYLMFFKFRATYDRSHDTFRIEFLVIPATILAFLINHQFSFMEGCREGALGQRTNNFWRIIRNILSLNRMKLRYIRYQLKPRNTMITSNKTIVIKIIIICNERYASDIPFDNGESDFVAVCSQMIAWSFSIYLEAVAIMPQLFMLSRTGSAETITAHYLFALGTYRALYILNWIYRYYTEEFFDPIATVAGVVQTVLYVDFFYLYVTRVIRGYKNLELPA
;
A
#
# COMPACT_ATOMS: atom_id res chain seq x y z
N MET A 1 9.17 16.93 -1.52
CA MET A 1 9.77 15.73 -0.88
C MET A 1 10.02 16.07 0.57
N ASN A 2 9.54 15.29 1.53
CA ASN A 2 9.82 15.52 2.96
C ASN A 2 10.83 14.51 3.49
N ILE A 3 11.37 14.79 4.69
CA ILE A 3 12.42 13.98 5.31
C ILE A 3 11.97 12.53 5.60
N PHE A 4 10.71 12.33 5.97
CA PHE A 4 10.16 11.01 6.28
C PHE A 4 10.08 10.12 5.04
N ARG A 5 9.62 10.68 3.92
CA ARG A 5 9.58 9.97 2.64
C ARG A 5 10.97 9.62 2.15
N PHE A 6 11.90 10.58 2.20
CA PHE A 6 13.28 10.35 1.81
C PHE A 6 13.95 9.26 2.66
N ALA A 7 13.81 9.33 3.99
CA ALA A 7 14.33 8.32 4.90
C ALA A 7 13.67 6.95 4.69
N GLY A 8 12.36 6.92 4.41
CA GLY A 8 11.63 5.70 4.05
C GLY A 8 12.18 5.04 2.79
N ASP A 9 12.36 5.83 1.72
CA ASP A 9 12.92 5.35 0.45
C ASP A 9 14.33 4.79 0.63
N PHE A 10 15.16 5.44 1.46
CA PHE A 10 16.50 4.93 1.83
C PHE A 10 16.45 3.64 2.65
N SER A 11 15.54 3.53 3.62
CA SER A 11 15.35 2.30 4.40
C SER A 11 14.94 1.13 3.50
N HIS A 12 14.07 1.39 2.52
CA HIS A 12 13.66 0.38 1.53
C HIS A 12 14.84 -0.04 0.65
N LEU A 13 15.64 0.91 0.16
CA LEU A 13 16.85 0.63 -0.60
C LEU A 13 17.84 -0.23 0.20
N ILE A 14 18.06 0.10 1.47
CA ILE A 14 18.92 -0.66 2.38
C ILE A 14 18.40 -2.10 2.54
N ALA A 15 17.08 -2.29 2.69
CA ALA A 15 16.49 -3.63 2.80
C ALA A 15 16.83 -4.50 1.58
N ILE A 16 16.68 -3.95 0.37
CA ILE A 16 16.98 -4.67 -0.88
C ILE A 16 18.48 -4.95 -1.00
N LEU A 17 19.34 -3.98 -0.64
CA LEU A 17 20.79 -4.19 -0.64
C LEU A 17 21.22 -5.29 0.33
N ILE A 18 20.66 -5.32 1.56
CA ILE A 18 20.93 -6.38 2.54
C ILE A 18 20.59 -7.75 1.94
N LEU A 19 19.43 -7.85 1.29
CA LEU A 19 18.98 -9.10 0.66
C LEU A 19 19.92 -9.55 -0.46
N ILE A 20 20.29 -8.65 -1.38
CA ILE A 20 21.21 -8.97 -2.49
C ILE A 20 22.59 -9.36 -1.95
N VAL A 21 23.13 -8.60 -0.99
CA VAL A 21 24.42 -8.90 -0.36
C VAL A 21 24.38 -10.25 0.36
N LYS A 22 23.27 -10.57 1.05
CA LYS A 22 23.06 -11.89 1.68
C LYS A 22 23.19 -12.99 0.64
N ILE A 23 22.41 -12.93 -0.44
CA ILE A 23 22.41 -13.96 -1.49
C ILE A 23 23.79 -14.05 -2.17
N TRP A 24 24.42 -12.92 -2.46
CA TRP A 24 25.72 -12.88 -3.13
C TRP A 24 26.87 -13.41 -2.28
N LYS A 25 26.95 -13.02 -1.00
CA LYS A 25 28.01 -13.46 -0.09
C LYS A 25 27.85 -14.91 0.35
N THR A 26 26.62 -15.33 0.66
CA THR A 26 26.36 -16.72 1.09
C THR A 26 26.26 -17.69 -0.08
N ARG A 27 26.19 -17.18 -1.32
CA ARG A 27 25.94 -17.97 -2.54
C ARG A 27 24.69 -18.87 -2.42
N SER A 28 23.72 -18.43 -1.61
CA SER A 28 22.55 -19.21 -1.24
C SER A 28 21.32 -18.31 -1.05
N CYS A 29 20.18 -18.77 -1.56
CA CYS A 29 18.87 -18.17 -1.31
C CYS A 29 18.01 -18.97 -0.33
N ALA A 30 18.62 -19.85 0.49
CA ALA A 30 17.92 -20.56 1.56
C ALA A 30 17.23 -19.60 2.53
N GLY A 31 16.03 -19.96 3.00
CA GLY A 31 15.22 -19.17 3.92
C GLY A 31 14.52 -17.95 3.31
N LEU A 32 14.58 -17.77 1.98
CA LEU A 32 13.94 -16.68 1.25
C LEU A 32 12.84 -17.20 0.32
N SER A 33 11.67 -16.58 0.38
CA SER A 33 10.55 -16.85 -0.51
C SER A 33 10.77 -16.18 -1.86
N GLY A 34 10.92 -16.99 -2.90
CA GLY A 34 11.03 -16.52 -4.28
C GLY A 34 9.71 -15.95 -4.77
N LYS A 35 8.58 -16.47 -4.26
CA LYS A 35 7.24 -15.94 -4.56
C LYS A 35 7.08 -14.50 -4.10
N SER A 36 7.54 -14.14 -2.90
CA SER A 36 7.50 -12.75 -2.44
C SER A 36 8.35 -11.82 -3.33
N GLN A 37 9.55 -12.27 -3.73
CA GLN A 37 10.41 -11.47 -4.61
C GLN A 37 9.81 -11.28 -6.01
N LEU A 38 9.10 -12.28 -6.55
CA LEU A 38 8.33 -12.13 -7.78
C LEU A 38 7.20 -11.11 -7.63
N LEU A 39 6.47 -11.14 -6.51
CA LEU A 39 5.41 -10.16 -6.24
C LEU A 39 5.97 -8.74 -6.12
N PHE A 40 7.09 -8.54 -5.42
CA PHE A 40 7.76 -7.22 -5.35
C PHE A 40 8.24 -6.74 -6.73
N ALA A 41 8.77 -7.63 -7.56
CA ALA A 41 9.12 -7.28 -8.94
C ALA A 41 7.88 -6.79 -9.72
N PHE A 42 6.74 -7.49 -9.57
CA PHE A 42 5.50 -7.09 -10.23
C PHE A 42 4.93 -5.76 -9.70
N VAL A 43 5.07 -5.51 -8.39
CA VAL A 43 4.76 -4.20 -7.78
C VAL A 43 5.58 -3.09 -8.43
N PHE A 44 6.90 -3.21 -8.51
CA PHE A 44 7.74 -2.15 -9.07
C PHE A 44 7.49 -1.94 -10.56
N THR A 45 7.27 -3.02 -11.32
CA THR A 45 6.95 -2.92 -12.75
C THR A 45 5.64 -2.19 -12.99
N SER A 46 4.58 -2.53 -12.25
CA SER A 46 3.28 -1.84 -12.38
C SER A 46 3.31 -0.40 -11.85
N ARG A 47 4.12 -0.12 -10.83
CA ARG A 47 4.24 1.22 -10.23
C ARG A 47 5.02 2.20 -11.09
N TYR A 48 6.04 1.74 -11.80
CA TYR A 48 6.99 2.57 -12.53
C TYR A 48 6.85 2.47 -14.05
N LEU A 49 5.64 2.19 -14.55
CA LEU A 49 5.33 2.25 -15.98
C LEU A 49 5.60 3.64 -16.59
N ASP A 50 5.58 4.68 -15.77
CA ASP A 50 5.92 6.07 -16.11
C ASP A 50 7.45 6.34 -16.07
N LEU A 51 8.31 5.31 -16.18
CA LEU A 51 9.77 5.44 -16.03
C LEU A 51 10.39 6.50 -16.95
N PHE A 52 9.92 6.57 -18.19
CA PHE A 52 10.45 7.49 -19.20
C PHE A 52 9.91 8.92 -19.04
N HIS A 53 8.93 9.14 -18.15
CA HIS A 53 8.46 10.48 -17.82
C HIS A 53 9.39 11.10 -16.76
N PHE A 54 10.18 12.09 -17.20
CA PHE A 54 11.18 12.72 -16.35
C PHE A 54 10.54 13.72 -15.38
N ILE A 55 10.61 13.40 -14.09
CA ILE A 55 10.19 14.31 -12.99
C ILE A 55 11.43 14.96 -12.34
N SER A 56 12.42 14.14 -11.99
CA SER A 56 13.69 14.58 -11.40
C SER A 56 14.72 13.46 -11.49
N SER A 57 16.02 13.81 -11.48
CA SER A 57 17.10 12.82 -11.52
C SER A 57 17.02 11.83 -10.35
N TYR A 58 16.68 12.29 -9.15
CA TYR A 58 16.49 11.41 -7.98
C TYR A 58 15.38 10.38 -8.23
N ASN A 59 14.22 10.82 -8.74
CA ASN A 59 13.08 9.94 -8.98
C ASN A 59 13.43 8.86 -10.03
N THR A 60 14.01 9.25 -11.17
CA THR A 60 14.39 8.32 -12.23
C THR A 60 15.46 7.34 -11.75
N ILE A 61 16.51 7.80 -11.06
CA ILE A 61 17.56 6.93 -10.52
C ILE A 61 16.99 5.90 -9.53
N MET A 62 16.13 6.34 -8.61
CA MET A 62 15.51 5.44 -7.64
C MET A 62 14.61 4.40 -8.31
N LYS A 63 13.79 4.80 -9.29
CA LYS A 63 12.95 3.85 -10.06
C LYS A 63 13.79 2.79 -10.76
N ILE A 64 14.86 3.20 -11.46
CA ILE A 64 15.79 2.28 -12.14
C ILE A 64 16.43 1.34 -11.11
N PHE A 65 16.88 1.87 -9.97
CA PHE A 65 17.48 1.07 -8.92
C PHE A 65 16.52 -0.01 -8.41
N PHE A 66 15.29 0.34 -8.06
CA PHE A 66 14.29 -0.62 -7.57
C PHE A 66 13.96 -1.70 -8.62
N LEU A 67 13.80 -1.32 -9.89
CA LEU A 67 13.56 -2.29 -10.97
C LEU A 67 14.74 -3.24 -11.14
N VAL A 68 15.96 -2.71 -11.34
CA VAL A 68 17.16 -3.52 -11.58
C VAL A 68 17.45 -4.45 -10.41
N SER A 69 17.37 -3.94 -9.18
CA SER A 69 17.63 -4.73 -7.97
C SER A 69 16.57 -5.80 -7.72
N SER A 70 15.29 -5.51 -7.97
CA SER A 70 14.21 -6.49 -7.83
C SER A 70 14.32 -7.62 -8.86
N TYR A 71 14.49 -7.29 -10.15
CA TYR A 71 14.70 -8.29 -11.19
C TYR A 71 16.02 -9.04 -11.00
N GLY A 72 17.08 -8.36 -10.55
CA GLY A 72 18.35 -8.97 -10.17
C GLY A 72 18.19 -10.00 -9.06
N THR A 73 17.42 -9.68 -8.02
CA THR A 73 17.13 -10.62 -6.91
C THR A 73 16.37 -11.85 -7.42
N VAL A 74 15.34 -11.66 -8.24
CA VAL A 74 14.60 -12.76 -8.90
C VAL A 74 15.54 -13.61 -9.75
N TYR A 75 16.40 -13.00 -10.55
CA TYR A 75 17.41 -13.71 -11.36
C TYR A 75 18.35 -14.55 -10.48
N LEU A 76 18.85 -13.98 -9.39
CA LEU A 76 19.72 -14.69 -8.46
C LEU A 76 19.03 -15.91 -7.84
N MET A 77 17.74 -15.81 -7.50
CA MET A 77 17.00 -16.90 -6.86
C MET A 77 16.55 -18.00 -7.83
N PHE A 78 16.02 -17.64 -9.00
CA PHE A 78 15.42 -18.61 -9.92
C PHE A 78 16.39 -19.19 -10.94
N PHE A 79 17.50 -18.50 -11.22
CA PHE A 79 18.49 -18.94 -12.21
C PHE A 79 19.86 -19.23 -11.56
N LYS A 80 20.52 -18.22 -10.97
CA LYS A 80 21.93 -18.36 -10.53
C LYS A 80 22.10 -19.32 -9.34
N PHE A 81 21.27 -19.19 -8.31
CA PHE A 81 21.32 -19.97 -7.06
C PHE A 81 20.09 -20.86 -6.88
N ARG A 82 19.44 -21.25 -7.99
CA ARG A 82 18.24 -22.09 -8.02
C ARG A 82 18.34 -23.36 -7.18
N ALA A 83 19.53 -23.97 -7.11
CA ALA A 83 19.76 -25.21 -6.35
C ALA A 83 19.53 -25.05 -4.84
N THR A 84 19.71 -23.84 -4.31
CA THR A 84 19.51 -23.53 -2.87
C THR A 84 18.11 -23.01 -2.55
N TYR A 85 17.25 -22.85 -3.56
CA TYR A 85 15.90 -22.34 -3.38
C TYR A 85 14.97 -23.43 -2.85
N ASP A 86 14.43 -23.21 -1.64
CA ASP A 86 13.57 -24.14 -0.93
C ASP A 86 12.11 -24.07 -1.40
N ARG A 87 11.83 -24.81 -2.49
CA ARG A 87 10.48 -24.91 -3.06
C ARG A 87 9.49 -25.62 -2.14
N SER A 88 9.96 -26.52 -1.27
CA SER A 88 9.10 -27.30 -0.36
C SER A 88 8.46 -26.43 0.72
N HIS A 89 9.17 -25.40 1.18
CA HIS A 89 8.64 -24.47 2.17
C HIS A 89 7.95 -23.24 1.54
N ASP A 90 8.28 -22.85 0.31
CA ASP A 90 7.61 -21.74 -0.41
C ASP A 90 6.32 -22.20 -1.14
N THR A 91 5.36 -22.79 -0.40
CA THR A 91 4.13 -23.38 -0.93
C THR A 91 2.95 -22.43 -1.04
N PHE A 92 3.11 -21.17 -0.63
CA PHE A 92 2.03 -20.17 -0.61
C PHE A 92 1.41 -19.94 -2.01
N ARG A 93 0.08 -19.90 -2.10
CA ARG A 93 -0.65 -19.71 -3.37
C ARG A 93 -0.84 -18.22 -3.66
N ILE A 94 -0.03 -17.67 -4.56
CA ILE A 94 0.00 -16.23 -4.87
C ILE A 94 -1.26 -15.75 -5.59
N GLU A 95 -2.05 -16.64 -6.17
CA GLU A 95 -3.30 -16.33 -6.85
C GLU A 95 -4.30 -15.66 -5.90
N PHE A 96 -4.31 -16.07 -4.63
CA PHE A 96 -5.13 -15.45 -3.59
C PHE A 96 -4.71 -14.02 -3.23
N LEU A 97 -3.56 -13.55 -3.72
CA LEU A 97 -3.09 -12.18 -3.53
C LEU A 97 -3.30 -11.35 -4.78
N VAL A 98 -2.85 -11.88 -5.92
CA VAL A 98 -2.90 -11.17 -7.19
C VAL A 98 -4.35 -10.97 -7.63
N ILE A 99 -5.20 -12.00 -7.58
CA ILE A 99 -6.59 -11.88 -8.06
C ILE A 99 -7.38 -10.83 -7.25
N PRO A 100 -7.41 -10.86 -5.90
CA PRO A 100 -8.10 -9.81 -5.15
C PRO A 100 -7.49 -8.42 -5.34
N ALA A 101 -6.16 -8.30 -5.44
CA ALA A 101 -5.51 -7.01 -5.70
C ALA A 101 -5.89 -6.45 -7.08
N THR A 102 -5.97 -7.29 -8.12
CA THR A 102 -6.43 -6.91 -9.45
C THR A 102 -7.89 -6.48 -9.41
N ILE A 103 -8.78 -7.28 -8.80
CA ILE A 103 -10.20 -6.92 -8.67
C ILE A 103 -10.36 -5.59 -7.93
N LEU A 104 -9.69 -5.40 -6.80
CA LEU A 104 -9.71 -4.16 -6.03
C LEU A 104 -9.16 -2.98 -6.84
N ALA A 105 -8.12 -3.16 -7.66
CA ALA A 105 -7.60 -2.10 -8.51
C ALA A 105 -8.59 -1.69 -9.62
N PHE A 106 -9.35 -2.63 -10.17
CA PHE A 106 -10.39 -2.31 -11.15
C PHE A 106 -11.62 -1.67 -10.50
N LEU A 107 -12.01 -2.09 -9.29
CA LEU A 107 -13.20 -1.59 -8.61
C LEU A 107 -12.97 -0.30 -7.82
N ILE A 108 -11.81 -0.17 -7.18
CA ILE A 108 -11.45 0.91 -6.24
C ILE A 108 -10.12 1.51 -6.68
N ASN A 109 -10.20 2.40 -7.66
CA ASN A 109 -9.09 3.24 -8.10
C ASN A 109 -9.49 4.72 -8.08
N HIS A 110 -8.48 5.58 -8.17
CA HIS A 110 -8.64 7.04 -8.16
C HIS A 110 -9.50 7.58 -9.32
N GLN A 111 -9.61 6.89 -10.46
CA GLN A 111 -10.48 7.32 -11.58
C GLN A 111 -11.97 7.21 -11.22
N PHE A 112 -12.41 6.14 -10.57
CA PHE A 112 -13.80 6.04 -10.10
C PHE A 112 -14.13 7.09 -9.04
N SER A 113 -13.19 7.41 -8.14
CA SER A 113 -13.38 8.48 -7.15
C SER A 113 -13.43 9.87 -7.80
N PHE A 114 -12.61 10.14 -8.81
CA PHE A 114 -12.63 11.39 -9.57
C PHE A 114 -13.90 11.52 -10.41
N MET A 115 -14.31 10.48 -11.13
CA MET A 115 -15.55 10.49 -11.92
C MET A 115 -16.79 10.56 -11.03
N GLU A 116 -16.81 9.91 -9.86
CA GLU A 116 -17.89 10.07 -8.89
C GLU A 116 -17.92 11.49 -8.32
N GLY A 117 -16.77 12.07 -7.96
CA GLY A 117 -16.70 13.47 -7.49
C GLY A 117 -17.15 14.48 -8.56
N CYS A 118 -16.73 14.27 -9.81
CA CYS A 118 -17.14 15.10 -10.95
C CYS A 118 -18.62 14.87 -11.31
N ARG A 119 -19.12 13.63 -11.19
CA ARG A 119 -20.53 13.28 -11.36
C ARG A 119 -21.40 13.83 -10.22
N GLU A 120 -20.93 13.86 -8.98
CA GLU A 120 -21.61 14.48 -7.84
C GLU A 120 -21.61 16.01 -7.93
N GLY A 121 -20.55 16.61 -8.48
CA GLY A 121 -20.50 18.03 -8.83
C GLY A 121 -21.44 18.40 -9.98
N ALA A 122 -21.59 17.54 -10.99
CA ALA A 122 -22.49 17.73 -12.12
C ALA A 122 -23.96 17.34 -11.83
N LEU A 123 -24.19 16.39 -10.91
CA LEU A 123 -25.50 15.95 -10.44
C LEU A 123 -25.70 16.38 -8.98
N GLY A 124 -25.70 17.70 -8.76
CA GLY A 124 -26.40 18.28 -7.63
C GLY A 124 -27.83 17.70 -7.59
N GLN A 125 -28.09 16.82 -6.62
CA GLN A 125 -29.38 16.20 -6.30
C GLN A 125 -29.95 15.17 -7.30
N ARG A 126 -29.30 14.01 -7.51
CA ARG A 126 -30.03 12.72 -7.60
C ARG A 126 -29.07 11.54 -7.79
N THR A 127 -28.99 10.68 -6.76
CA THR A 127 -28.91 9.19 -6.79
C THR A 127 -27.93 8.61 -5.76
N ASN A 128 -28.33 8.65 -4.48
CA ASN A 128 -27.71 7.85 -3.43
C ASN A 128 -28.39 6.47 -3.30
N ASN A 129 -27.94 5.47 -4.07
CA ASN A 129 -28.35 4.08 -3.87
C ASN A 129 -27.25 3.19 -3.28
N PHE A 130 -25.98 3.36 -3.65
CA PHE A 130 -24.90 2.47 -3.19
C PHE A 130 -24.58 2.62 -1.69
N TRP A 131 -24.30 3.85 -1.24
CA TRP A 131 -24.08 4.16 0.19
C TRP A 131 -25.33 4.02 1.07
N ARG A 132 -26.52 3.97 0.45
CA ARG A 132 -27.79 3.72 1.14
C ARG A 132 -27.99 2.21 1.36
N ILE A 133 -27.59 1.38 0.41
CA ILE A 133 -27.62 -0.09 0.54
C ILE A 133 -26.62 -0.55 1.60
N ILE A 134 -25.38 -0.02 1.60
CA ILE A 134 -24.39 -0.34 2.65
C ILE A 134 -24.85 0.15 4.03
N ARG A 135 -25.44 1.35 4.13
CA ARG A 135 -26.07 1.81 5.38
C ARG A 135 -27.26 0.96 5.79
N ASN A 136 -28.10 0.50 4.87
CA ASN A 136 -29.27 -0.31 5.17
C ASN A 136 -28.89 -1.72 5.63
N ILE A 137 -27.81 -2.30 5.07
CA ILE A 137 -27.24 -3.58 5.51
C ILE A 137 -26.59 -3.44 6.90
N LEU A 138 -25.99 -2.29 7.22
CA LEU A 138 -25.34 -2.02 8.52
C LEU A 138 -26.23 -1.37 9.58
N SER A 139 -27.52 -1.10 9.32
CA SER A 139 -28.40 -0.37 10.26
C SER A 139 -29.68 -1.10 10.66
N LEU A 140 -29.66 -2.44 10.69
CA LEU A 140 -30.64 -3.24 11.44
C LEU A 140 -30.42 -3.11 12.96
N ASN A 141 -30.64 -1.91 13.48
CA ASN A 141 -31.17 -1.62 14.82
C ASN A 141 -31.14 -0.11 15.08
N ARG A 142 -32.21 0.61 14.69
CA ARG A 142 -32.64 1.87 15.34
C ARG A 142 -34.00 2.35 14.79
N MET A 143 -35.03 1.52 14.98
CA MET A 143 -36.42 1.83 14.62
C MET A 143 -37.11 2.83 15.61
N LYS A 144 -36.40 3.84 16.13
CA LYS A 144 -36.93 4.72 17.21
C LYS A 144 -36.62 6.22 17.16
N LEU A 145 -36.02 6.76 16.09
CA LEU A 145 -35.63 8.18 16.03
C LEU A 145 -36.42 9.02 15.01
N ARG A 146 -37.53 8.51 14.48
CA ARG A 146 -38.33 9.20 13.46
C ARG A 146 -39.42 10.13 14.03
N TYR A 147 -39.54 10.27 15.36
CA TYR A 147 -40.64 11.02 15.99
C TYR A 147 -40.26 12.36 16.67
N ILE A 148 -38.98 12.68 16.91
CA ILE A 148 -38.63 13.80 17.82
C ILE A 148 -38.02 15.06 17.17
N ARG A 149 -37.62 15.09 15.89
CA ARG A 149 -36.90 16.27 15.35
C ARG A 149 -37.59 16.99 14.18
N TYR A 150 -38.91 17.11 14.28
CA TYR A 150 -39.76 17.91 13.38
C TYR A 150 -40.14 19.30 13.93
N GLN A 151 -39.50 19.78 15.01
CA GLN A 151 -40.01 20.93 15.80
C GLN A 151 -39.07 22.14 16.00
N LEU A 152 -37.93 22.30 15.32
CA LEU A 152 -37.06 23.47 15.53
C LEU A 152 -36.52 24.10 14.23
N LYS A 153 -37.16 25.22 13.83
CA LYS A 153 -36.68 26.25 12.86
C LYS A 153 -35.71 27.24 13.56
N PRO A 154 -34.95 28.08 12.84
CA PRO A 154 -33.58 28.44 13.22
C PRO A 154 -33.44 29.85 13.82
N ARG A 155 -32.47 30.04 14.72
CA ARG A 155 -31.85 31.34 15.02
C ARG A 155 -30.43 31.16 15.56
N ASN A 156 -29.56 32.06 15.13
CA ASN A 156 -28.12 32.19 15.41
C ASN A 156 -27.69 31.77 16.81
N THR A 157 -26.69 30.88 16.91
CA THR A 157 -25.46 31.06 17.71
C THR A 157 -24.52 29.88 17.48
N MET A 158 -23.22 30.20 17.40
CA MET A 158 -22.12 29.23 17.51
C MET A 158 -22.23 28.48 18.83
N ILE A 159 -22.03 27.15 18.82
CA ILE A 159 -21.15 26.38 19.72
C ILE A 159 -21.17 24.90 19.28
N THR A 160 -20.00 24.47 18.82
CA THR A 160 -19.37 23.13 18.83
C THR A 160 -20.21 21.84 18.71
N SER A 161 -19.99 21.13 17.59
CA SER A 161 -20.09 19.66 17.56
C SER A 161 -19.04 19.09 16.61
N ASN A 162 -18.07 18.37 17.19
CA ASN A 162 -16.86 17.82 16.56
C ASN A 162 -17.10 16.83 15.40
N LYS A 163 -18.36 16.53 15.06
CA LYS A 163 -18.73 15.59 13.98
C LYS A 163 -19.19 16.27 12.69
N THR A 164 -19.45 17.57 12.71
CA THR A 164 -19.95 18.31 11.53
C THR A 164 -18.83 18.96 10.72
N ILE A 165 -17.66 19.19 11.33
CA ILE A 165 -16.48 19.72 10.64
C ILE A 165 -15.88 18.67 9.71
N VAL A 166 -15.75 17.41 10.14
CA VAL A 166 -15.25 16.30 9.29
C VAL A 166 -16.11 16.12 8.04
N ILE A 167 -17.44 16.25 8.16
CA ILE A 167 -18.36 16.11 7.03
C ILE A 167 -18.33 17.34 6.11
N LYS A 168 -18.15 18.55 6.66
CA LYS A 168 -17.93 19.76 5.83
C LYS A 168 -16.55 19.77 5.16
N ILE A 169 -15.51 19.21 5.79
CA ILE A 169 -14.17 19.04 5.20
C ILE A 169 -14.23 18.03 4.04
N ILE A 170 -14.93 16.90 4.20
CA ILE A 170 -15.11 15.92 3.12
C ILE A 170 -15.86 16.53 1.93
N ILE A 171 -16.85 17.40 2.17
CA ILE A 171 -17.66 18.01 1.10
C ILE A 171 -16.97 19.20 0.42
N ILE A 172 -16.18 20.01 1.16
CA ILE A 172 -15.46 21.15 0.57
C ILE A 172 -14.16 20.72 -0.14
N CYS A 173 -13.52 19.62 0.28
CA CYS A 173 -12.31 19.11 -0.38
C CYS A 173 -12.57 18.44 -1.74
N ASN A 174 -13.80 17.97 -2.01
CA ASN A 174 -14.12 17.29 -3.27
C ASN A 174 -14.30 18.26 -4.46
N GLU A 175 -14.45 19.57 -4.20
CA GLU A 175 -14.81 20.57 -5.20
C GLU A 175 -13.59 21.25 -5.87
N ARG A 176 -12.35 20.90 -5.47
CA ARG A 176 -11.10 21.54 -5.95
C ARG A 176 -10.15 20.64 -6.74
N TYR A 177 -10.59 19.44 -7.14
CA TYR A 177 -9.78 18.53 -7.96
C TYR A 177 -10.09 18.60 -9.47
N ALA A 178 -11.07 19.41 -9.89
CA ALA A 178 -11.58 19.44 -11.26
C ALA A 178 -10.91 20.47 -12.19
N SER A 179 -9.94 21.24 -11.72
CA SER A 179 -9.21 22.20 -12.56
C SER A 179 -7.77 21.75 -12.72
N ASP A 180 -7.35 21.55 -13.98
CA ASP A 180 -5.98 21.45 -14.49
C ASP A 180 -5.52 20.07 -15.00
N ILE A 181 -6.31 19.44 -15.88
CA ILE A 181 -5.73 18.57 -16.92
C ILE A 181 -6.08 19.17 -18.29
N PRO A 182 -5.12 19.73 -19.04
CA PRO A 182 -5.36 20.21 -20.39
C PRO A 182 -5.63 19.01 -21.29
N PHE A 183 -6.88 18.86 -21.72
CA PHE A 183 -7.31 17.82 -22.67
C PHE A 183 -7.01 18.33 -24.08
N ASP A 184 -5.77 18.16 -24.52
CA ASP A 184 -5.34 18.43 -25.88
C ASP A 184 -4.76 17.13 -26.45
N ASN A 185 -5.57 16.46 -27.30
CA ASN A 185 -5.30 15.23 -28.06
C ASN A 185 -5.87 13.88 -27.52
N GLY A 186 -6.93 13.37 -28.16
CA GLY A 186 -7.14 11.93 -28.41
C GLY A 186 -7.70 11.02 -27.31
N GLU A 187 -8.59 10.12 -27.70
CA GLU A 187 -9.11 8.98 -26.91
C GLU A 187 -7.97 8.04 -26.40
N SER A 188 -6.80 8.05 -27.07
CA SER A 188 -5.59 7.31 -26.69
C SER A 188 -4.96 7.79 -25.38
N ASP A 189 -4.95 9.09 -25.12
CA ASP A 189 -4.27 9.67 -23.96
C ASP A 189 -5.09 9.41 -22.68
N PHE A 190 -6.42 9.39 -22.82
CA PHE A 190 -7.34 8.99 -21.76
C PHE A 190 -7.13 7.53 -21.33
N VAL A 191 -7.07 6.58 -22.29
CA VAL A 191 -6.87 5.15 -21.98
C VAL A 191 -5.52 4.91 -21.30
N ALA A 192 -4.46 5.62 -21.71
CA ALA A 192 -3.15 5.52 -21.09
C ALA A 192 -3.16 6.01 -19.64
N VAL A 193 -3.79 7.16 -19.36
CA VAL A 193 -3.93 7.71 -18.00
C VAL A 193 -4.75 6.77 -17.10
N CYS A 194 -5.87 6.24 -17.58
CA CYS A 194 -6.67 5.28 -16.83
C CYS A 194 -5.89 4.00 -16.52
N SER A 195 -5.17 3.46 -17.50
CA SER A 195 -4.32 2.27 -17.33
C SER A 195 -3.23 2.50 -16.29
N GLN A 196 -2.60 3.68 -16.29
CA GLN A 196 -1.59 4.07 -15.31
C GLN A 196 -2.15 4.12 -13.89
N MET A 197 -3.37 4.66 -13.70
CA MET A 197 -4.00 4.78 -12.38
C MET A 197 -4.46 3.42 -11.83
N ILE A 198 -4.92 2.52 -12.70
CA ILE A 198 -5.24 1.14 -12.33
C ILE A 198 -3.95 0.40 -11.95
N ALA A 199 -2.89 0.50 -12.77
CA ALA A 199 -1.61 -0.13 -12.49
C ALA A 199 -0.97 0.39 -11.19
N TRP A 200 -1.09 1.69 -10.93
CA TRP A 200 -0.66 2.29 -9.66
C TRP A 200 -1.44 1.73 -8.47
N SER A 201 -2.78 1.71 -8.55
CA SER A 201 -3.65 1.20 -7.47
C SER A 201 -3.39 -0.29 -7.22
N PHE A 202 -3.23 -1.07 -8.29
CA PHE A 202 -2.82 -2.47 -8.24
C PHE A 202 -1.50 -2.65 -7.51
N SER A 203 -0.48 -1.84 -7.84
CA SER A 203 0.82 -1.91 -7.19
C SER A 203 0.73 -1.65 -5.67
N ILE A 204 -0.16 -0.75 -5.25
CA ILE A 204 -0.36 -0.41 -3.83
C ILE A 204 -1.03 -1.56 -3.08
N TYR A 205 -2.10 -2.13 -3.64
CA TYR A 205 -2.78 -3.27 -3.02
C TYR A 205 -1.89 -4.52 -2.99
N LEU A 206 -1.16 -4.79 -4.08
CA LEU A 206 -0.28 -5.94 -4.14
C LEU A 206 0.90 -5.82 -3.17
N GLU A 207 1.54 -4.64 -3.08
CA GLU A 207 2.65 -4.41 -2.15
C GLU A 207 2.24 -4.66 -0.69
N ALA A 208 1.00 -4.29 -0.34
CA ALA A 208 0.50 -4.48 1.02
C ALA A 208 0.52 -5.95 1.46
N VAL A 209 0.38 -6.89 0.53
CA VAL A 209 0.30 -8.34 0.79
C VAL A 209 1.49 -9.13 0.23
N ALA A 210 2.38 -8.49 -0.55
CA ALA A 210 3.48 -9.16 -1.25
C ALA A 210 4.47 -9.89 -0.33
N ILE A 211 4.54 -9.50 0.95
CA ILE A 211 5.41 -10.14 1.94
C ILE A 211 4.83 -11.45 2.53
N MET A 212 3.54 -11.73 2.33
CA MET A 212 2.88 -12.88 2.96
C MET A 212 3.52 -14.23 2.66
N PRO A 213 3.97 -14.56 1.43
CA PRO A 213 4.65 -15.83 1.17
C PRO A 213 5.94 -15.99 2.00
N GLN A 214 6.70 -14.91 2.22
CA GLN A 214 7.90 -14.92 3.07
C GLN A 214 7.55 -15.13 4.54
N LEU A 215 6.53 -14.46 5.06
CA LEU A 215 6.09 -14.65 6.45
C LEU A 215 5.57 -16.07 6.68
N PHE A 216 4.82 -16.62 5.73
CA PHE A 216 4.33 -18.00 5.76
C PHE A 216 5.47 -19.03 5.70
N MET A 217 6.48 -18.79 4.86
CA MET A 217 7.65 -19.66 4.81
C MET A 217 8.39 -19.65 6.15
N LEU A 218 8.58 -18.48 6.76
CA LEU A 218 9.22 -18.36 8.06
C LEU A 218 8.44 -19.11 9.15
N SER A 219 7.12 -18.93 9.23
CA SER A 219 6.30 -19.62 10.25
C SER A 219 6.39 -21.14 10.15
N ARG A 220 6.63 -21.68 8.96
CA ARG A 220 6.84 -23.12 8.72
C ARG A 220 8.25 -23.59 9.06
N THR A 221 9.29 -22.82 8.71
CA THR A 221 10.68 -23.24 8.92
C THR A 221 11.13 -23.10 10.37
N GLY A 222 10.42 -22.31 11.18
CA GLY A 222 10.76 -22.12 12.59
C GLY A 222 12.19 -21.61 12.77
N SER A 223 12.76 -20.93 11.79
CA SER A 223 14.11 -20.37 11.87
C SER A 223 14.27 -19.31 10.80
N ALA A 224 14.71 -18.13 11.20
CA ALA A 224 15.20 -17.11 10.29
C ALA A 224 16.65 -16.79 10.63
N GLU A 225 17.50 -16.75 9.61
CA GLU A 225 18.85 -16.23 9.73
C GLU A 225 18.79 -14.75 10.17
N THR A 226 19.72 -14.33 11.04
CA THR A 226 19.79 -12.95 11.55
C THR A 226 19.83 -11.91 10.43
N ILE A 227 20.49 -12.22 9.30
CA ILE A 227 20.56 -11.32 8.14
C ILE A 227 19.19 -11.13 7.49
N THR A 228 18.42 -12.21 7.32
CA THR A 228 17.03 -12.15 6.82
C THR A 228 16.15 -11.32 7.75
N ALA A 229 16.40 -11.42 9.05
CA ALA A 229 15.69 -10.65 10.06
C ALA A 229 15.99 -9.13 9.95
N HIS A 230 17.25 -8.74 9.70
CA HIS A 230 17.61 -7.33 9.43
C HIS A 230 17.00 -6.79 8.14
N TYR A 231 16.94 -7.60 7.07
CA TYR A 231 16.25 -7.24 5.83
C TYR A 231 14.78 -6.90 6.11
N LEU A 232 14.06 -7.80 6.80
CA LEU A 232 12.65 -7.62 7.13
C LEU A 232 12.42 -6.44 8.07
N PHE A 233 13.35 -6.19 9.00
CA PHE A 233 13.30 -5.02 9.87
C PHE A 233 13.46 -3.70 9.09
N ALA A 234 14.42 -3.62 8.17
CA ALA A 234 14.61 -2.46 7.30
C ALA A 234 13.38 -2.24 6.38
N LEU A 235 12.77 -3.33 5.93
CA LEU A 235 11.54 -3.32 5.16
C LEU A 235 10.36 -2.76 6.00
N GLY A 236 10.17 -3.26 7.22
CA GLY A 236 9.12 -2.71 8.06
C GLY A 236 9.40 -1.26 8.50
N THR A 237 10.67 -0.87 8.67
CA THR A 237 11.07 0.50 9.03
C THR A 237 10.71 1.49 7.93
N TYR A 238 10.86 1.13 6.65
CA TYR A 238 10.38 2.00 5.56
C TYR A 238 8.89 2.27 5.73
N ARG A 239 8.10 1.27 6.15
CA ARG A 239 6.64 1.43 6.24
C ARG A 239 6.25 2.35 7.38
N ALA A 240 6.91 2.22 8.53
CA ALA A 240 6.72 3.14 9.65
C ALA A 240 7.02 4.59 9.24
N LEU A 241 8.11 4.82 8.51
CA LEU A 241 8.47 6.15 7.99
C LEU A 241 7.46 6.68 6.98
N TYR A 242 6.86 5.82 6.16
CA TYR A 242 5.79 6.21 5.24
C TYR A 242 4.49 6.62 5.95
N ILE A 243 4.16 5.97 7.07
CA ILE A 243 3.03 6.40 7.92
C ILE A 243 3.31 7.80 8.49
N LEU A 244 4.52 8.05 9.00
CA LEU A 244 4.90 9.38 9.48
C LEU A 244 4.83 10.43 8.36
N ASN A 245 5.24 10.06 7.14
CA ASN A 245 5.08 10.91 5.96
C ASN A 245 3.60 11.23 5.67
N TRP A 246 2.67 10.26 5.77
CA TRP A 246 1.24 10.56 5.55
C TRP A 246 0.68 11.49 6.62
N ILE A 247 1.02 11.25 7.88
CA ILE A 247 0.61 12.12 9.00
C ILE A 247 1.15 13.54 8.77
N TYR A 248 2.43 13.66 8.43
CA TYR A 248 3.05 14.95 8.14
C TYR A 248 2.32 15.68 6.99
N ARG A 249 2.11 15.01 5.85
CA ARG A 249 1.44 15.60 4.69
C ARG A 249 -0.01 15.97 4.96
N TYR A 250 -0.71 15.21 5.81
CA TYR A 250 -2.07 15.55 6.23
C TYR A 250 -2.11 16.90 6.97
N TYR A 251 -1.16 17.15 7.87
CA TYR A 251 -1.12 18.41 8.64
C TYR A 251 -0.51 19.59 7.90
N THR A 252 0.49 19.37 7.02
CA THR A 252 1.20 20.47 6.36
C THR A 252 0.71 20.77 4.95
N GLU A 253 0.24 19.76 4.22
CA GLU A 253 -0.16 19.87 2.81
C GLU A 253 -1.68 19.68 2.62
N GLU A 254 -2.44 19.40 3.70
CA GLU A 254 -3.86 19.02 3.66
C GLU A 254 -4.15 17.85 2.70
N PHE A 255 -3.15 17.01 2.44
CA PHE A 255 -3.23 15.93 1.46
C PHE A 255 -3.54 14.59 2.15
N PHE A 256 -4.58 13.91 1.68
CA PHE A 256 -4.96 12.57 2.15
C PHE A 256 -5.27 11.64 0.98
N ASP A 257 -4.57 10.51 0.90
CA ASP A 257 -4.85 9.44 -0.06
C ASP A 257 -5.43 8.23 0.70
N PRO A 258 -6.75 7.96 0.58
CA PRO A 258 -7.40 6.85 1.27
C PRO A 258 -6.87 5.48 0.84
N ILE A 259 -6.58 5.29 -0.45
CA ILE A 259 -6.14 4.00 -1.00
C ILE A 259 -4.77 3.65 -0.43
N ALA A 260 -3.82 4.58 -0.52
CA ALA A 260 -2.47 4.38 0.02
C ALA A 260 -2.48 4.18 1.55
N THR A 261 -3.31 4.94 2.26
CA THR A 261 -3.41 4.85 3.72
C THR A 261 -3.99 3.50 4.17
N VAL A 262 -5.12 3.07 3.60
CA VAL A 262 -5.77 1.80 3.98
C VAL A 262 -4.87 0.61 3.64
N ALA A 263 -4.32 0.57 2.44
CA ALA A 263 -3.36 -0.47 2.05
C ALA A 263 -2.13 -0.47 2.98
N GLY A 264 -1.71 0.71 3.44
CA GLY A 264 -0.64 0.83 4.43
C GLY A 264 -0.93 0.35 5.83
N VAL A 265 -2.15 0.56 6.31
CA VAL A 265 -2.58 -0.02 7.57
C VAL A 265 -2.58 -1.55 7.45
N VAL A 266 -3.17 -2.10 6.38
CA VAL A 266 -3.16 -3.56 6.13
C VAL A 266 -1.74 -4.11 6.12
N GLN A 267 -0.85 -3.47 5.37
CA GLN A 267 0.54 -3.88 5.30
C GLN A 267 1.21 -3.84 6.67
N THR A 268 1.01 -2.77 7.44
CA THR A 268 1.62 -2.60 8.76
C THR A 268 1.15 -3.67 9.73
N VAL A 269 -0.15 -3.97 9.74
CA VAL A 269 -0.73 -5.04 10.56
C VAL A 269 -0.06 -6.39 10.27
N LEU A 270 0.19 -6.72 9.00
CA LEU A 270 0.89 -7.95 8.63
C LEU A 270 2.34 -7.99 9.15
N TYR A 271 2.99 -6.84 9.33
CA TYR A 271 4.34 -6.77 9.90
C TYR A 271 4.37 -6.78 11.44
N VAL A 272 3.27 -6.47 12.14
CA VAL A 272 3.26 -6.34 13.62
C VAL A 272 3.73 -7.61 14.30
N ASP A 273 3.17 -8.77 13.92
CA ASP A 273 3.54 -10.06 14.51
C ASP A 273 5.03 -10.37 14.27
N PHE A 274 5.52 -10.07 13.06
CA PHE A 274 6.93 -10.23 12.72
C PHE A 274 7.83 -9.33 13.59
N PHE A 275 7.47 -8.06 13.76
CA PHE A 275 8.24 -7.13 14.59
C PHE A 275 8.29 -7.55 16.05
N TYR A 276 7.16 -8.02 16.59
CA TYR A 276 7.09 -8.54 17.94
C TYR A 276 8.09 -9.69 18.14
N LEU A 277 8.10 -10.65 17.20
CA LEU A 277 9.01 -11.79 17.21
C LEU A 277 10.48 -11.38 17.01
N TYR A 278 10.75 -10.41 16.13
CA TYR A 278 12.09 -9.86 15.90
C TYR A 278 12.67 -9.25 17.17
N VAL A 279 11.93 -8.34 17.83
CA VAL A 279 12.40 -7.64 19.03
C VAL A 279 12.62 -8.62 20.17
N THR A 280 11.68 -9.55 20.39
CA THR A 280 11.76 -10.50 21.51
C THR A 280 12.87 -11.52 21.35
N ARG A 281 13.23 -11.92 20.12
CA ARG A 281 14.19 -13.02 19.91
C ARG A 281 15.56 -12.56 19.41
N VAL A 282 15.61 -11.60 18.50
CA VAL A 282 16.88 -11.10 17.94
C VAL A 282 17.55 -10.09 18.87
N ILE A 283 16.80 -9.05 19.28
CA ILE A 283 17.38 -7.95 20.07
C ILE A 283 17.62 -8.37 21.53
N ARG A 284 16.68 -9.12 22.13
CA ARG A 284 16.80 -9.56 23.53
C ARG A 284 17.67 -10.82 23.72
N GLY A 285 18.27 -11.34 22.65
CA GLY A 285 19.31 -12.39 22.75
C GLY A 285 18.84 -13.79 23.16
N TYR A 286 17.54 -14.10 23.04
CA TYR A 286 17.07 -15.48 23.19
C TYR A 286 17.54 -16.27 21.95
N LYS A 287 18.56 -17.11 22.16
CA LYS A 287 19.19 -17.92 21.11
C LYS A 287 18.13 -18.72 20.34
N ASN A 288 18.19 -18.57 19.01
CA ASN A 288 17.42 -19.25 17.96
C ASN A 288 16.00 -18.71 17.69
N LEU A 289 15.77 -18.40 16.42
CA LEU A 289 14.57 -17.73 15.93
C LEU A 289 13.46 -18.77 15.65
N GLU A 290 13.01 -19.49 16.68
CA GLU A 290 12.06 -20.61 16.55
C GLU A 290 10.60 -20.20 16.67
N LEU A 291 9.90 -19.99 15.54
CA LEU A 291 8.50 -19.58 15.50
C LEU A 291 7.60 -20.59 16.24
N PRO A 292 6.67 -20.12 17.10
CA PRO A 292 5.79 -21.03 17.84
C PRO A 292 4.95 -21.82 16.83
N ALA A 293 4.90 -23.14 17.03
CA ALA A 293 4.20 -24.10 16.19
C ALA A 293 2.68 -23.84 16.09
#